data_AF-A0ABD1J7D5-F1
#
_entry.id   AF-A0ABD1J7D5-F1
#
_cell.length_a   1.000
_cell.length_b   1.000
_cell.length_c   1.000
_cell.angle_alpha   90.00
_cell.angle_beta   90.00
_cell.angle_gamma   90.00
#
_symmetry.space_group_name_H-M   'P 1'
#
loop_
_entity.id
_entity.type
_entity.pdbx_description
1 polymer ?
#
loop_
_entity_poly.entity_id
_entity_poly.type
_entity_poly.pdbx_seq_one_letter_code
_entity_poly.pdbx_strand_id
1 'polypeptide(L)'
;MTYINSTTRFLRFTVEHSTDKVNFLDLTVYKNAQGTLETAIYRKPLSRNTLLRADSHHPKQLIKNIPIGQFLRLRRNCSSDAEFEQGAIEMSKCFHNRGYSAGDISTAYQRAKSAQRSHLHRGFASPRNSLT
;
A
#
# COMPACT_ATOMS: atom_id res chain seq x y z
N MET A 1 17.48 18.52 -19.19
CA MET A 1 18.06 18.10 -17.89
C MET A 1 19.49 18.59 -17.67
N THR A 2 20.30 18.75 -18.71
CA THR A 2 21.70 19.21 -18.63
C THR A 2 21.85 20.60 -18.01
N TYR A 3 21.02 21.57 -18.39
CA TYR A 3 21.07 22.92 -17.83
C TYR A 3 20.84 22.94 -16.31
N ILE A 4 19.75 22.34 -15.83
CA ILE A 4 19.40 22.31 -14.40
C ILE A 4 20.47 21.58 -13.56
N ASN A 5 21.07 20.52 -14.10
CA ASN A 5 22.14 19.78 -13.42
C ASN A 5 23.51 20.45 -13.53
N SER A 6 23.67 21.48 -14.35
CA SER A 6 24.90 22.28 -14.45
C SER A 6 24.93 23.45 -13.46
N THR A 7 23.78 23.87 -12.93
CA THR A 7 23.69 25.06 -12.07
C THR A 7 24.25 24.83 -10.66
N THR A 8 24.36 23.58 -10.20
CA THR A 8 24.91 23.25 -8.88
C THR A 8 25.73 21.96 -8.94
N ARG A 9 26.88 21.93 -8.25
CA ARG A 9 27.71 20.72 -8.14
C ARG A 9 27.22 19.71 -7.10
N PHE A 10 26.31 20.13 -6.22
CA PHE A 10 25.93 19.36 -5.03
C PHE A 10 24.54 18.71 -5.13
N LEU A 11 23.68 19.22 -6.02
CA LEU A 11 22.34 18.71 -6.24
C LEU A 11 22.20 18.28 -7.70
N ARG A 12 21.93 16.99 -7.91
CA ARG A 12 21.61 16.41 -9.21
C ARG A 12 20.15 15.97 -9.23
N PHE A 13 19.43 16.45 -10.22
CA PHE A 13 18.06 16.06 -10.52
C PHE A 13 18.06 14.89 -11.49
N THR A 14 17.19 13.93 -11.21
CA THR A 14 16.86 12.82 -12.09
C THR A 14 15.44 13.01 -12.59
N VAL A 15 15.21 12.75 -13.88
CA VAL A 15 13.86 12.69 -14.43
C VAL A 15 13.64 11.32 -15.04
N GLU A 16 12.60 10.66 -14.54
CA GLU A 16 12.05 9.46 -15.09
C GLU A 16 10.69 9.82 -15.69
N HIS A 17 10.48 9.45 -16.95
CA HIS A 17 9.20 9.59 -17.62
C HIS A 17 8.94 8.34 -18.44
N SER A 18 7.67 8.01 -18.57
CA SER A 18 7.20 6.90 -19.38
C SER A 18 5.81 7.24 -19.87
N THR A 19 5.50 6.83 -21.08
CA THR A 19 4.16 6.93 -21.65
C THR A 19 3.19 5.96 -20.99
N ASP A 20 3.67 4.87 -20.40
CA ASP A 20 2.83 3.70 -20.09
C ASP A 20 2.67 3.43 -18.60
N LYS A 21 3.72 3.68 -17.80
CA LYS A 21 3.65 3.53 -16.35
C LYS A 21 4.64 4.42 -15.61
N VAL A 22 4.26 4.93 -14.45
CA VAL A 22 5.13 5.73 -13.60
C VAL A 22 4.99 5.29 -12.15
N ASN A 23 6.11 5.21 -11.44
CA ASN A 23 6.11 4.96 -10.01
C ASN A 23 6.04 6.30 -9.29
N PHE A 24 5.09 6.44 -8.37
CA PHE A 24 4.98 7.63 -7.51
C PHE A 24 4.60 7.20 -6.10
N LEU A 25 5.45 7.56 -5.13
CA LEU A 25 5.31 7.13 -3.73
C LEU A 25 5.20 5.60 -3.62
N ASP A 26 4.09 5.11 -3.06
CA ASP A 26 3.76 3.71 -2.86
C ASP A 26 2.90 3.11 -3.98
N LEU A 27 2.77 3.81 -5.12
CA LEU A 27 1.93 3.40 -6.24
C LEU A 27 2.71 3.30 -7.55
N THR A 28 2.30 2.34 -8.38
CA THR A 28 2.58 2.33 -9.82
C THR A 28 1.30 2.75 -10.51
N VAL A 29 1.32 3.88 -11.20
CA VAL A 29 0.20 4.32 -12.05
C VAL A 29 0.50 3.88 -13.47
N TYR A 30 -0.41 3.16 -14.11
CA TYR A 30 -0.20 2.64 -15.47
C TYR A 30 -1.48 2.74 -16.31
N LYS A 31 -1.33 2.77 -17.64
CA LYS A 31 -2.47 2.69 -18.57
C LYS A 31 -2.80 1.22 -18.82
N ASN A 32 -4.07 0.86 -18.71
CA ASN A 32 -4.56 -0.46 -19.13
C ASN A 32 -4.72 -0.54 -20.66
N ALA A 33 -5.13 -1.71 -21.17
CA ALA A 33 -5.32 -1.95 -22.61
C ALA A 33 -6.39 -1.03 -23.24
N GLN A 34 -7.31 -0.49 -22.44
CA GLN A 34 -8.36 0.43 -22.84
C GLN A 34 -7.93 1.90 -22.76
N GLY A 35 -6.71 2.20 -22.32
CA GLY A 35 -6.18 3.55 -22.17
C GLY A 35 -6.59 4.27 -20.88
N THR A 36 -7.26 3.58 -19.95
CA THR A 36 -7.66 4.13 -18.64
C THR A 36 -6.53 3.95 -17.63
N LEU A 37 -6.42 4.89 -16.68
CA LEU A 37 -5.43 4.79 -15.60
C LEU A 37 -5.85 3.80 -14.54
N GLU A 38 -4.94 2.89 -14.21
CA GLU A 38 -5.02 1.96 -13.09
C GLU A 38 -3.84 2.15 -12.14
N THR A 39 -3.99 1.67 -10.91
CA THR A 39 -2.99 1.81 -9.87
C THR A 39 -2.68 0.47 -9.23
N ALA A 40 -1.40 0.17 -9.11
CA ALA A 40 -0.85 -0.99 -8.39
C ALA A 40 -0.05 -0.52 -7.18
N ILE A 41 0.24 -1.44 -6.25
CA ILE A 41 1.22 -1.14 -5.20
C ILE A 41 2.64 -1.18 -5.77
N TYR A 42 3.43 -0.15 -5.49
CA TYR A 42 4.85 -0.13 -5.80
C TYR A 42 5.67 -0.41 -4.56
N ARG A 43 6.57 -1.41 -4.64
CA ARG A 43 7.60 -1.66 -3.63
C ARG A 43 8.96 -1.39 -4.24
N LYS A 44 9.73 -0.53 -3.59
CA LYS A 44 11.10 -0.26 -4.00
C LYS A 44 11.91 -1.57 -3.94
N PRO A 45 12.74 -1.92 -4.95
CA PRO A 45 13.47 -3.19 -4.99
C PRO A 45 14.31 -3.48 -3.73
N LEU A 46 14.80 -2.43 -3.06
CA LEU A 46 15.62 -2.53 -1.84
C LEU A 46 14.81 -2.35 -0.55
N SER A 47 13.48 -2.35 -0.63
CA SER A 47 12.64 -2.22 0.56
C SER A 47 12.76 -3.49 1.42
N ARG A 48 13.22 -3.30 2.66
CA ARG A 48 13.21 -4.37 3.66
C ARG A 48 11.79 -4.53 4.19
N ASN A 49 11.44 -5.74 4.63
CA ASN A 49 10.21 -5.95 5.39
C ASN A 49 10.31 -5.20 6.71
N THR A 50 9.71 -4.00 6.85
CA THR A 50 9.78 -3.16 8.06
C THR A 50 8.59 -3.34 8.99
N LEU A 51 7.76 -4.38 8.78
CA LEU A 51 6.60 -4.64 9.62
C LEU A 51 7.02 -4.93 11.07
N LEU A 52 6.23 -4.43 12.02
CA LEU A 52 6.39 -4.74 13.45
C LEU A 52 6.30 -6.25 13.66
N ARG A 53 7.16 -6.83 14.50
CA ARG A 53 7.09 -8.26 14.83
C ARG A 53 5.92 -8.56 15.77
N ALA A 54 5.32 -9.74 15.60
CA ALA A 54 4.20 -10.19 16.42
C ALA A 54 4.58 -10.54 17.88
N ASP A 55 5.86 -10.82 18.15
CA ASP A 55 6.41 -11.11 19.48
C ASP A 55 6.96 -9.86 20.19
N SER A 56 6.76 -8.67 19.62
CA SER A 56 7.18 -7.43 20.25
C SER A 56 6.33 -7.09 21.46
N HIS A 57 6.86 -6.25 22.36
CA HIS A 57 6.21 -5.85 23.62
C HIS A 57 5.09 -4.81 23.44
N HIS A 58 4.23 -5.01 22.45
CA HIS A 58 3.09 -4.13 22.14
C HIS A 58 1.77 -4.78 22.54
N PRO A 59 0.71 -4.00 22.77
CA PRO A 59 -0.61 -4.55 23.07
C PRO A 59 -1.07 -5.54 21.98
N LYS A 60 -1.57 -6.71 22.39
CA LYS A 60 -2.00 -7.77 21.47
C LYS A 60 -3.02 -7.27 20.45
N GLN A 61 -3.92 -6.37 20.86
CA GLN A 61 -4.92 -5.79 19.96
C GLN A 61 -4.29 -4.92 18.86
N LEU A 62 -3.24 -4.17 19.18
CA LEU A 62 -2.52 -3.36 18.19
C LEU A 62 -1.89 -4.27 17.15
N ILE A 63 -1.16 -5.30 17.59
CA ILE A 63 -0.50 -6.26 16.71
C ILE A 63 -1.52 -6.89 15.75
N LYS A 64 -2.65 -7.39 16.26
CA LYS A 64 -3.72 -7.97 15.43
C LYS A 64 -4.33 -7.00 14.41
N ASN A 65 -4.39 -5.71 14.74
CA ASN A 65 -4.95 -4.69 13.86
C ASN A 65 -3.99 -4.25 12.74
N ILE A 66 -2.68 -4.50 12.86
CA ILE A 66 -1.69 -4.11 11.84
C ILE A 66 -1.98 -4.80 10.49
N PRO A 67 -2.14 -6.14 10.40
CA PRO A 67 -2.54 -6.80 9.17
C PRO A 67 -3.80 -6.21 8.56
N ILE A 68 -4.83 -5.95 9.38
CA ILE A 68 -6.11 -5.38 8.93
C ILE A 68 -5.88 -4.04 8.23
N GLY A 69 -5.14 -3.13 8.86
CA GLY A 69 -4.83 -1.82 8.28
C GLY A 69 -4.04 -1.91 6.98
N GLN A 70 -3.06 -2.82 6.91
CA GLN A 70 -2.22 -2.97 5.73
C GLN A 70 -2.96 -3.57 4.54
N PHE A 71 -3.77 -4.61 4.75
CA PHE A 71 -4.59 -5.18 3.67
C PHE A 71 -5.67 -4.21 3.17
N LEU A 72 -6.29 -3.43 4.06
CA LEU A 72 -7.23 -2.39 3.64
C LEU A 72 -6.55 -1.28 2.84
N ARG A 73 -5.33 -0.88 3.21
CA ARG A 73 -4.53 0.06 2.42
C ARG A 73 -4.21 -0.52 1.04
N LEU A 74 -3.80 -1.79 0.97
CA LEU A 74 -3.55 -2.46 -0.29
C LEU A 74 -4.81 -2.47 -1.18
N ARG A 75 -5.97 -2.82 -0.61
CA ARG A 75 -7.26 -2.83 -1.34
C ARG A 75 -7.64 -1.45 -1.89
N ARG A 76 -7.38 -0.40 -1.12
CA ARG A 76 -7.62 0.99 -1.55
C ARG A 76 -6.71 1.39 -2.72
N ASN A 77 -5.45 0.99 -2.65
CA ASN A 77 -4.41 1.39 -3.60
C ASN A 77 -4.46 0.63 -4.92
N CYS A 78 -4.93 -0.62 -4.94
CA CYS A 78 -5.04 -1.44 -6.15
C CYS A 78 -6.35 -1.15 -6.91
N SER A 79 -6.29 -0.89 -8.21
CA SER A 79 -7.47 -0.69 -9.06
C SER A 79 -8.16 -1.99 -9.45
N SER A 80 -7.40 -3.06 -9.67
CA SER A 80 -7.94 -4.37 -10.05
C SER A 80 -7.86 -5.37 -8.91
N ASP A 81 -8.77 -6.34 -8.92
CA ASP A 81 -8.76 -7.44 -7.95
C ASP A 81 -7.54 -8.35 -8.17
N ALA A 82 -7.09 -8.52 -9.40
CA ALA A 82 -5.89 -9.30 -9.71
C ALA A 82 -4.63 -8.71 -9.06
N GLU A 83 -4.44 -7.39 -9.14
CA GLU A 83 -3.31 -6.71 -8.49
C GLU A 83 -3.40 -6.74 -6.97
N PHE A 84 -4.62 -6.59 -6.44
CA PHE A 84 -4.86 -6.74 -5.01
C PHE A 84 -4.45 -8.14 -4.52
N GLU A 85 -4.88 -9.19 -5.22
CA GLU A 85 -4.56 -10.57 -4.85
C GLU A 85 -3.04 -10.84 -4.91
N GLN A 86 -2.38 -10.38 -5.97
CA GLN A 86 -0.93 -10.52 -6.09
C GLN A 86 -0.20 -9.79 -4.95
N GLY A 87 -0.58 -8.55 -4.66
CA GLY A 87 -0.03 -7.78 -3.55
C GLY A 87 -0.31 -8.42 -2.19
N ALA A 88 -1.47 -9.09 -2.04
CA ALA A 88 -1.92 -9.73 -0.81
C ALA A 88 -1.11 -11.01 -0.53
N ILE A 89 -0.75 -11.76 -1.57
CA ILE A 89 0.15 -12.92 -1.45
C ILE A 89 1.50 -12.48 -0.89
N GLU A 90 2.11 -11.44 -1.46
CA GLU A 90 3.39 -10.92 -0.98
C GLU A 90 3.29 -10.36 0.44
N MET A 91 2.23 -9.60 0.73
CA MET A 91 1.99 -9.05 2.06
C MET A 91 1.80 -10.15 3.12
N SER A 92 1.09 -11.23 2.77
CA SER A 92 0.92 -12.41 3.64
C SER A 92 2.26 -13.06 3.96
N LYS A 93 3.14 -13.21 2.97
CA LYS A 93 4.52 -13.72 3.19
C LYS A 93 5.29 -12.80 4.14
N CYS A 94 5.20 -11.48 3.97
CA CYS A 94 5.86 -10.52 4.86
C CYS A 94 5.37 -10.63 6.31
N PHE A 95 4.06 -10.77 6.53
CA PHE A 95 3.50 -10.96 7.87
C PHE A 95 3.87 -12.30 8.49
N HIS A 96 3.83 -13.38 7.70
CA HIS A 96 4.24 -14.70 8.18
C HIS A 96 5.69 -14.70 8.67
N ASN A 97 6.60 -14.12 7.88
CA ASN A 97 8.02 -13.96 8.25
C ASN A 97 8.24 -13.08 9.50
N ARG A 98 7.23 -12.34 9.93
CA ARG A 98 7.25 -11.46 11.11
C ARG A 98 6.53 -12.06 12.33
N GLY A 99 6.17 -13.34 12.25
CA GLY A 99 5.62 -14.12 13.36
C GLY A 99 4.10 -14.00 13.53
N TYR A 100 3.38 -13.40 12.58
CA TYR A 100 1.93 -13.31 12.66
C TYR A 100 1.28 -14.66 12.38
N SER A 101 0.21 -14.96 13.11
CA SER A 101 -0.52 -16.22 12.95
C SER A 101 -1.23 -16.26 11.59
N ALA A 102 -1.33 -17.45 10.99
CA ALA A 102 -2.07 -17.64 9.74
C ALA A 102 -3.55 -17.24 9.89
N GLY A 103 -4.12 -17.40 11.08
CA GLY A 103 -5.48 -16.97 11.41
C GLY A 103 -5.64 -15.45 11.30
N ASP A 104 -4.80 -14.68 11.98
CA ASP A 104 -4.87 -13.21 11.94
C ASP A 104 -4.66 -12.66 10.52
N ILE A 105 -3.72 -13.25 9.78
CA ILE A 105 -3.45 -12.88 8.37
C ILE A 105 -4.68 -13.17 7.51
N SER A 106 -5.25 -14.37 7.61
CA SER A 106 -6.42 -14.79 6.84
C SER A 106 -7.64 -13.92 7.14
N THR A 107 -7.93 -13.67 8.41
CA THR A 107 -9.04 -12.79 8.82
C THR A 107 -8.87 -11.37 8.26
N ALA A 108 -7.65 -10.81 8.34
CA ALA A 108 -7.37 -9.48 7.81
C ALA A 108 -7.50 -9.41 6.28
N TYR A 109 -7.01 -10.43 5.58
CA TYR A 109 -7.14 -10.56 4.13
C TYR A 109 -8.62 -10.66 3.71
N GLN A 110 -9.40 -11.55 4.32
CA GLN A 110 -10.83 -11.72 4.00
C GLN A 110 -11.62 -10.45 4.23
N ARG A 111 -11.31 -9.72 5.32
CA ARG A 111 -11.92 -8.41 5.59
C ARG A 111 -11.61 -7.38 4.52
N ALA A 112 -10.40 -7.37 3.98
CA ALA A 112 -10.04 -6.45 2.91
C ALA A 112 -10.62 -6.87 1.56
N LYS A 113 -10.68 -8.17 1.28
CA LYS A 113 -11.27 -8.73 0.06
C LYS A 113 -12.76 -8.41 -0.08
N SER A 114 -13.50 -8.50 1.03
CA SER A 114 -14.93 -8.16 1.05
C SER A 114 -15.20 -6.64 1.03
N ALA A 115 -14.18 -5.81 1.26
CA ALA A 115 -14.34 -4.37 1.25
C ALA A 115 -14.41 -3.80 -0.18
N GLN A 116 -15.45 -2.99 -0.42
CA GLN A 116 -15.59 -2.23 -1.66
C GLN A 116 -14.59 -1.07 -1.67
N ARG A 117 -13.75 -1.00 -2.72
CA ARG A 117 -12.70 0.02 -2.85
C ARG A 117 -13.27 1.45 -2.74
N SER A 118 -14.42 1.71 -3.36
CA SER A 118 -15.10 3.02 -3.31
C SER A 118 -15.41 3.47 -1.88
N HIS A 119 -15.73 2.55 -0.98
CA HIS A 119 -16.00 2.86 0.43
C HIS A 119 -14.72 3.17 1.21
N LEU A 120 -13.57 2.66 0.78
CA LEU A 120 -12.28 2.89 1.44
C LEU A 120 -11.70 4.28 1.16
N HIS A 121 -12.14 4.95 0.10
CA HIS A 121 -11.75 6.33 -0.22
C HIS A 121 -12.54 7.38 0.55
N ARG A 122 -13.63 6.97 1.22
CA ARG A 122 -14.32 7.87 2.15
C ARG A 122 -13.43 8.00 3.39
N GLY A 123 -12.97 9.22 3.66
CA GLY A 123 -12.31 9.53 4.93
C GLY A 123 -13.22 9.09 6.08
N PHE A 124 -12.66 8.76 7.24
CA PHE A 124 -13.45 8.52 8.44
C PHE A 124 -14.26 9.78 8.72
N ALA A 125 -15.53 9.79 8.31
CA ALA A 125 -16.46 10.81 8.75
C ALA A 125 -16.60 10.61 10.26
N SER A 126 -15.87 11.40 11.05
CA SER A 126 -16.15 11.48 12.48
C SER A 126 -17.60 11.93 12.61
N PRO A 127 -18.43 11.27 13.44
CA PRO A 127 -19.67 11.87 13.88
C PRO A 127 -19.30 13.22 14.50
N ARG A 128 -19.76 14.32 13.92
CA ARG A 128 -19.79 15.59 14.65
C ARG A 128 -20.74 15.35 15.81
N ASN A 129 -20.20 15.16 17.02
CA ASN A 129 -21.01 15.24 18.22
C ASN A 129 -21.58 16.66 18.25
N SER A 130 -22.85 16.79 17.87
CA SER A 130 -23.65 17.97 18.17
C SER A 130 -23.81 18.00 19.69
N LEU A 131 -23.04 18.87 20.33
CA LEU A 131 -23.28 19.28 21.70
C LEU A 131 -24.64 19.97 21.73
N THR A 132 -25.63 19.29 22.30
CA THR A 132 -26.84 19.90 22.89
C THR A 132 -26.69 19.87 24.39
#